data_AF-A0AAV6QQS4-F1
#
_entry.id   AF-A0AAV6QQS4-F1
#
_cell.length_a   1.000
_cell.length_b   1.000
_cell.length_c   1.000
_cell.angle_alpha   90.00
_cell.angle_beta   90.00
_cell.angle_gamma   90.00
#
_symmetry.space_group_name_H-M   'P 1'
#
loop_
_entity.id
_entity.type
_entity.pdbx_description
1 polymer ?
#
loop_
_entity_poly.entity_id
_entity_poly.type
_entity_poly.pdbx_seq_one_letter_code
_entity_poly.pdbx_strand_id
1 'polypeptide(L)'
;MILDDLHSPLFINHSCREELCSGSEENLESSRTDHRYVFSHTCLTDKGRIKPVLGVMGLLFGWRISKIRLFTIILALTIFIMGSYILPWNKTEVLNTSLQLPPIAVAVRAEGAGNVQVPLENSVIDLEVLVKLVSAKLEYAPRKLPEEAEIIEAEPELFSVIPHQFLPNLLNPCWYEESFENVNSQQRIKFHQQGDKLFRLRCLPYVYIIGQPKCGTTDLFNRLQMHPEANYNHIKEPKWWTKTGYVVNDVVNMVNNTRVQDYLDLYNWAGANIQAGLNGRIEKDFNPLKGIAVDASPSLMWDNRARNVDKMRDGVEPMVLIEDLIHKVQPGAKIIAIIREPTERLYSSYLYTRESFLSKEHFHSLVERLVKLFQSCLSEKSLRFCAYNPDLMHSLDWLTVFPREQILILRYEDYATNAEVELKKVFDFLRLDPLTLEQEKKVFKKKIYNTQEDQYEKIGPMLPTTKHLLRELYRPFNNKLASLLENEAFLWNET
;
A
#
# COMPACT_ATOMS: atom_id res chain seq x y z
N MET A 1 -16.69 0.11 3.78
CA MET A 1 -15.50 0.05 4.64
C MET A 1 -15.71 -0.77 5.90
N ILE A 2 -16.95 -1.14 6.25
CA ILE A 2 -17.27 -1.94 7.46
C ILE A 2 -17.08 -3.44 7.21
N LEU A 3 -16.84 -3.88 5.98
CA LEU A 3 -16.81 -5.31 5.63
C LEU A 3 -15.60 -5.61 4.73
N ASP A 4 -14.54 -4.82 4.86
CA ASP A 4 -13.46 -4.78 3.89
C ASP A 4 -12.45 -5.91 4.05
N ASP A 5 -12.37 -6.51 5.24
CA ASP A 5 -11.51 -7.66 5.47
C ASP A 5 -12.25 -8.99 5.21
N LEU A 6 -12.51 -9.25 3.93
CA LEU A 6 -12.96 -10.57 3.48
C LEU A 6 -11.84 -11.63 3.51
N HIS A 7 -10.62 -11.28 3.95
CA HIS A 7 -9.41 -12.08 3.74
C HIS A 7 -8.55 -12.32 4.99
N SER A 8 -8.92 -11.81 6.16
CA SER A 8 -8.17 -12.06 7.39
C SER A 8 -8.14 -13.58 7.71
N PRO A 9 -6.95 -14.19 7.91
CA PRO A 9 -6.80 -15.65 8.05
C PRO A 9 -7.49 -16.24 9.29
N LEU A 10 -8.03 -15.41 10.19
CA LEU A 10 -8.88 -15.83 11.30
C LEU A 10 -10.29 -16.27 10.86
N PHE A 11 -10.76 -15.90 9.66
CA PHE A 11 -12.11 -16.26 9.19
C PHE A 11 -12.18 -17.60 8.43
N ILE A 12 -11.03 -18.18 8.07
CA ILE A 12 -10.94 -19.40 7.24
C ILE A 12 -10.82 -20.68 8.09
N ASN A 13 -10.37 -20.61 9.33
CA ASN A 13 -10.21 -21.80 10.19
C ASN A 13 -11.33 -21.94 11.22
N HIS A 14 -12.52 -22.37 10.77
CA HIS A 14 -13.45 -23.12 11.62
C HIS A 14 -14.23 -24.22 10.88
N SER A 15 -13.69 -24.72 9.76
CA SER A 15 -14.25 -25.87 9.05
C SER A 15 -13.20 -26.93 8.78
N CYS A 16 -12.64 -27.52 9.85
CA CYS A 16 -12.11 -28.88 9.79
C CYS A 16 -12.42 -29.57 11.11
N ARG A 17 -13.33 -30.53 11.01
CA ARG A 17 -13.85 -31.37 12.06
C ARG A 17 -12.74 -32.24 12.65
N GLU A 18 -12.76 -32.38 13.96
CA GLU A 18 -11.97 -33.33 14.74
C GLU A 18 -12.21 -34.77 14.27
N GLU A 19 -11.14 -35.48 13.93
CA GLU A 19 -11.06 -36.93 14.08
C GLU A 19 -9.71 -37.29 14.70
N LEU A 20 -9.80 -37.74 15.96
CA LEU A 20 -9.03 -38.82 16.59
C LEU A 20 -7.51 -38.89 16.31
N CYS A 21 -6.72 -38.59 17.34
CA CYS A 21 -5.58 -39.43 17.72
C CYS A 21 -5.21 -39.21 19.19
N SER A 22 -5.61 -40.16 20.03
CA SER A 22 -5.09 -40.42 21.36
C SER A 22 -3.67 -41.00 21.29
N GLY A 23 -2.72 -40.52 22.09
CA GLY A 23 -1.40 -41.16 22.19
C GLY A 23 -0.41 -40.43 23.11
N SER A 24 -0.45 -40.82 24.39
CA SER A 24 0.65 -40.92 25.38
C SER A 24 1.76 -39.86 25.43
N GLU A 25 1.81 -39.18 26.58
CA GLU A 25 3.00 -38.57 27.17
C GLU A 25 4.14 -39.59 27.35
N GLU A 26 5.37 -39.20 27.01
CA GLU A 26 6.57 -39.70 27.71
C GLU A 26 7.65 -38.61 27.74
N ASN A 27 8.15 -38.37 28.96
CA ASN A 27 9.19 -37.40 29.32
C ASN A 27 10.56 -37.78 28.77
N LEU A 28 11.41 -36.79 28.47
CA LEU A 28 12.86 -36.86 28.74
C LEU A 28 13.54 -35.48 28.69
N GLU A 29 14.16 -35.13 29.82
CA GLU A 29 14.98 -33.94 30.07
C GLU A 29 16.38 -33.98 29.41
N SER A 30 16.95 -32.78 29.26
CA SER A 30 18.39 -32.44 29.34
C SER A 30 19.30 -32.69 28.13
N SER A 31 19.75 -31.62 27.48
CA SER A 31 21.10 -31.07 27.76
C SER A 31 21.40 -29.77 27.00
N ARG A 32 22.09 -28.85 27.70
CA ARG A 32 22.70 -27.61 27.22
C ARG A 32 23.87 -27.90 26.27
N THR A 33 24.06 -27.05 25.25
CA THR A 33 25.39 -26.53 24.87
C THR A 33 25.29 -25.20 24.11
N ASP A 34 25.99 -24.20 24.67
CA ASP A 34 26.35 -22.89 24.15
C ASP A 34 27.24 -22.98 22.90
N HIS A 35 27.07 -22.10 21.91
CA HIS A 35 28.18 -21.64 21.05
C HIS A 35 27.99 -20.20 20.55
N ARG A 36 28.82 -19.29 21.08
CA ARG A 36 29.28 -18.03 20.45
C ARG A 36 30.51 -18.33 19.59
N TYR A 37 30.69 -17.67 18.44
CA TYR A 37 31.98 -17.24 17.84
C TYR A 37 31.64 -16.20 16.74
N VAL A 38 31.97 -14.91 16.85
CA VAL A 38 33.26 -14.17 16.70
C VAL A 38 33.77 -14.10 15.25
N PHE A 39 33.85 -12.86 14.74
CA PHE A 39 34.44 -12.40 13.48
C PHE A 39 35.96 -12.64 13.42
N SER A 40 36.50 -12.86 12.21
CA SER A 40 37.85 -12.37 11.86
C SER A 40 37.93 -11.91 10.41
N HIS A 41 38.56 -10.74 10.25
CA HIS A 41 38.98 -10.13 8.99
C HIS A 41 40.33 -10.72 8.56
N THR A 42 40.56 -10.81 7.24
CA THR A 42 41.91 -10.74 6.67
C THR A 42 41.94 -9.82 5.45
N CYS A 43 42.96 -8.97 5.45
CA CYS A 43 43.29 -7.90 4.50
C CYS A 43 44.76 -8.11 4.11
N LEU A 44 45.14 -8.01 2.83
CA LEU A 44 46.52 -7.86 2.32
C LEU A 44 46.43 -7.34 0.86
N THR A 45 46.53 -6.02 0.61
CA THR A 45 47.70 -5.18 0.22
C THR A 45 48.26 -5.33 -1.21
N ASP A 46 47.86 -4.38 -2.07
CA ASP A 46 48.65 -3.38 -2.83
C ASP A 46 49.93 -3.76 -3.63
N LYS A 47 49.94 -3.44 -4.95
CA LYS A 47 50.92 -2.55 -5.65
C LYS A 47 50.87 -2.62 -7.21
N GLY A 48 50.53 -1.49 -7.84
CA GLY A 48 51.40 -0.75 -8.81
C GLY A 48 51.72 -1.25 -10.24
N ARG A 49 51.05 -0.64 -11.23
CA ARG A 49 51.53 0.04 -12.48
C ARG A 49 52.26 -0.69 -13.67
N ILE A 50 51.59 -0.55 -14.84
CA ILE A 50 52.02 -0.10 -16.21
C ILE A 50 52.64 -1.09 -17.26
N LYS A 51 51.96 -1.08 -18.43
CA LYS A 51 52.19 -1.51 -19.86
C LYS A 51 53.65 -1.51 -20.41
N PRO A 52 54.02 -2.16 -21.57
CA PRO A 52 53.33 -2.11 -22.88
C PRO A 52 53.41 -3.35 -23.84
N VAL A 53 52.96 -3.09 -25.08
CA VAL A 53 52.56 -3.93 -26.24
C VAL A 53 53.71 -4.62 -26.99
N LEU A 54 53.48 -5.84 -27.52
CA LEU A 54 53.75 -6.39 -28.89
C LEU A 54 54.17 -7.88 -28.88
N GLY A 55 53.56 -8.68 -29.76
CA GLY A 55 54.06 -10.04 -30.08
C GLY A 55 53.04 -10.94 -30.76
N VAL A 56 52.93 -10.84 -32.09
CA VAL A 56 52.13 -11.69 -32.97
C VAL A 56 52.88 -12.98 -33.31
N MET A 57 52.26 -14.16 -33.14
CA MET A 57 52.25 -15.32 -34.06
C MET A 57 52.03 -16.67 -33.35
N GLY A 58 51.09 -17.45 -33.88
CA GLY A 58 51.24 -18.90 -34.02
C GLY A 58 50.58 -19.80 -32.99
N LEU A 59 49.34 -20.23 -33.28
CA LEU A 59 48.94 -21.66 -33.46
C LEU A 59 47.41 -21.83 -33.24
N LEU A 60 46.65 -21.50 -34.29
CA LEU A 60 45.34 -22.11 -34.56
C LEU A 60 45.52 -23.01 -35.79
N PHE A 61 45.34 -24.32 -35.63
CA PHE A 61 44.23 -25.08 -36.23
C PHE A 61 44.56 -26.56 -36.27
N GLY A 62 43.65 -27.34 -35.71
CA GLY A 62 43.51 -28.75 -36.04
C GLY A 62 42.26 -29.27 -35.35
N TRP A 63 41.13 -29.25 -36.06
CA TRP A 63 40.09 -30.28 -36.09
C TRP A 63 38.98 -29.80 -37.04
N ARG A 64 39.01 -30.31 -38.29
CA ARG A 64 38.00 -30.06 -39.32
C ARG A 64 36.81 -30.99 -39.07
N ILE A 65 35.70 -30.47 -38.55
CA ILE A 65 34.44 -31.21 -38.51
C ILE A 65 33.78 -31.08 -39.90
N SER A 66 33.48 -32.21 -40.54
CA SER A 66 32.79 -32.26 -41.83
C SER A 66 31.40 -31.59 -41.73
N LYS A 67 31.00 -30.83 -42.76
CA LYS A 67 29.67 -30.19 -42.85
C LYS A 67 28.52 -31.19 -42.68
N ILE A 68 28.73 -32.46 -43.07
CA ILE A 68 27.76 -33.54 -42.90
C ILE A 68 27.58 -33.88 -41.42
N ARG A 69 28.67 -33.90 -40.63
CA ARG A 69 28.61 -34.16 -39.18
C ARG A 69 27.94 -33.02 -38.42
N LEU A 70 28.18 -31.77 -38.82
CA LEU A 70 27.52 -30.61 -38.24
C LEU A 70 26.00 -30.64 -38.51
N PHE A 71 25.60 -30.99 -39.72
CA PHE A 71 24.19 -31.11 -40.09
C PHE A 71 23.49 -32.26 -39.34
N THR A 72 24.14 -33.42 -39.19
CA THR A 72 23.56 -34.53 -38.40
C THR A 72 23.40 -34.19 -36.92
N ILE A 73 24.31 -33.39 -36.33
CA ILE A 73 24.20 -32.95 -34.94
C ILE A 73 23.04 -31.97 -34.77
N ILE A 74 22.88 -31.03 -35.70
CA ILE A 74 21.78 -30.06 -35.67
C ILE A 74 20.43 -30.77 -35.87
N LEU A 75 20.35 -31.73 -36.81
CA LEU A 75 19.14 -32.51 -37.04
C LEU A 75 18.78 -33.41 -35.85
N ALA A 76 19.76 -34.00 -35.18
CA ALA A 76 19.52 -34.77 -33.96
C ALA A 76 18.99 -33.89 -32.82
N LEU A 77 19.54 -32.68 -32.65
CA LEU A 77 19.07 -31.71 -31.65
C LEU A 77 17.64 -31.23 -31.93
N THR A 78 17.28 -30.97 -33.18
CA THR A 78 15.91 -30.55 -33.51
C THR A 78 14.90 -31.67 -33.33
N ILE A 79 15.26 -32.93 -33.63
CA ILE A 79 14.41 -34.09 -33.33
C ILE A 79 14.25 -34.28 -31.82
N PHE A 80 15.30 -34.06 -31.03
CA PHE A 80 15.23 -34.17 -29.56
C PHE A 80 14.31 -33.08 -28.96
N ILE A 81 14.42 -31.85 -29.46
CA ILE A 81 13.56 -30.73 -29.04
C ILE A 81 12.11 -30.98 -29.45
N MET A 82 11.85 -31.44 -30.68
CA MET A 82 10.49 -31.76 -31.14
C MET A 82 9.90 -32.97 -30.39
N GLY A 83 10.72 -33.97 -30.05
CA GLY A 83 10.33 -35.11 -29.22
C GLY A 83 9.93 -34.71 -27.80
N SER A 84 10.56 -33.66 -27.23
CA SER A 84 10.16 -33.12 -25.92
C SER A 84 8.80 -32.43 -25.89
N TYR A 85 8.23 -32.09 -27.06
CA TYR A 85 6.90 -31.48 -27.16
C TYR A 85 5.78 -32.48 -27.53
N ILE A 86 6.11 -33.75 -27.84
CA ILE A 86 5.13 -34.73 -28.37
C ILE A 86 4.90 -35.93 -27.42
N LEU A 87 5.64 -36.05 -26.31
CA LEU A 87 5.33 -37.04 -25.27
C LEU A 87 4.36 -36.45 -24.23
N PRO A 88 3.16 -37.03 -24.03
CA PRO A 88 2.25 -36.57 -23.00
C PRO A 88 2.86 -36.86 -21.63
N TRP A 89 3.29 -35.81 -20.93
CA TRP A 89 3.73 -35.89 -19.54
C TRP A 89 2.52 -36.24 -18.66
N ASN A 90 2.47 -37.51 -18.30
CA ASN A 90 1.61 -38.06 -17.28
C ASN A 90 2.00 -37.42 -15.95
N LYS A 91 1.07 -36.68 -15.33
CA LYS A 91 1.27 -36.03 -14.03
C LYS A 91 1.27 -37.09 -12.93
N THR A 92 2.43 -37.43 -12.40
CA THR A 92 2.58 -37.90 -11.02
C THR A 92 4.03 -37.78 -10.59
N GLU A 93 4.21 -37.16 -9.42
CA GLU A 93 5.44 -37.12 -8.60
C GLU A 93 6.65 -36.36 -9.16
N VAL A 94 6.96 -35.20 -8.58
CA VAL A 94 8.29 -34.90 -7.97
C VAL A 94 8.15 -33.73 -6.98
N LEU A 95 8.44 -34.07 -5.72
CA LEU A 95 8.98 -33.31 -4.59
C LEU A 95 8.44 -31.89 -4.27
N ASN A 96 7.57 -31.89 -3.25
CA ASN A 96 7.48 -30.84 -2.25
C ASN A 96 8.80 -30.70 -1.48
N THR A 97 9.48 -29.58 -1.65
CA THR A 97 10.37 -29.01 -0.63
C THR A 97 9.83 -27.64 -0.24
N SER A 98 8.72 -27.66 0.50
CA SER A 98 8.31 -26.54 1.33
C SER A 98 9.31 -26.42 2.48
N LEU A 99 10.03 -25.31 2.50
CA LEU A 99 10.83 -24.88 3.64
C LEU A 99 9.86 -24.62 4.80
N GLN A 100 9.68 -25.61 5.68
CA GLN A 100 8.89 -25.46 6.90
C GLN A 100 9.64 -24.51 7.86
N LEU A 101 9.12 -23.31 8.03
CA LEU A 101 9.42 -22.49 9.21
C LEU A 101 8.77 -23.16 10.43
N PRO A 102 9.44 -23.26 11.58
CA PRO A 102 8.83 -23.83 12.77
C PRO A 102 7.71 -22.91 13.28
N PRO A 103 6.58 -23.46 13.75
CA PRO A 103 5.54 -22.66 14.39
C PRO A 103 6.09 -22.09 15.70
N ILE A 104 6.07 -20.76 15.83
CA ILE A 104 6.22 -20.10 17.12
C ILE A 104 4.92 -20.39 17.88
N ALA A 105 4.96 -21.37 18.78
CA ALA A 105 3.90 -21.61 19.74
C ALA A 105 3.87 -20.44 20.74
N VAL A 106 2.96 -19.49 20.53
CA VAL A 106 2.57 -18.56 21.60
C VAL A 106 1.58 -19.31 22.48
N ALA A 107 2.07 -19.82 23.60
CA ALA A 107 1.23 -20.38 24.66
C ALA A 107 0.44 -19.24 25.32
N VAL A 108 -0.80 -19.03 24.88
CA VAL A 108 -1.77 -18.24 25.64
C VAL A 108 -2.35 -19.16 26.70
N ARG A 109 -1.94 -18.96 27.95
CA ARG A 109 -2.59 -19.56 29.12
C ARG A 109 -3.98 -18.93 29.25
N ALA A 110 -5.01 -19.67 28.85
CA ALA A 110 -6.39 -19.30 29.10
C ALA A 110 -6.76 -19.71 30.54
N GLU A 111 -6.69 -18.77 31.48
CA GLU A 111 -7.39 -18.92 32.75
C GLU A 111 -8.75 -18.21 32.63
N GLY A 112 -9.83 -18.97 32.78
CA GLY A 112 -11.18 -18.43 33.00
C GLY A 112 -12.13 -18.41 31.79
N ALA A 113 -12.23 -19.49 31.01
CA ALA A 113 -13.33 -19.66 30.06
C ALA A 113 -14.60 -20.17 30.77
N GLY A 114 -15.52 -19.25 31.07
CA GLY A 114 -16.93 -19.61 31.14
C GLY A 114 -17.43 -19.86 29.71
N ASN A 115 -17.83 -21.11 29.42
CA ASN A 115 -18.42 -21.49 28.14
C ASN A 115 -19.66 -20.64 27.84
N VAL A 116 -19.54 -19.67 26.94
CA VAL A 116 -20.68 -19.10 26.22
C VAL A 116 -20.52 -19.46 24.75
N GLN A 117 -21.09 -20.59 24.35
CA GLN A 117 -21.39 -20.85 22.95
C GLN A 117 -22.59 -19.96 22.57
N VAL A 118 -22.35 -18.87 21.83
CA VAL A 118 -23.43 -18.09 21.23
C VAL A 118 -23.89 -18.83 19.96
N PRO A 119 -25.16 -19.27 19.85
CA PRO A 119 -25.65 -19.94 18.65
C PRO A 119 -25.79 -18.90 17.53
N LEU A 120 -24.89 -18.94 16.54
CA LEU A 120 -24.94 -18.09 15.33
C LEU A 120 -25.77 -18.73 14.21
N GLU A 121 -26.84 -19.46 14.56
CA GLU A 121 -27.74 -20.11 13.61
C GLU A 121 -29.18 -19.65 13.91
N ASN A 122 -29.76 -18.91 12.96
CA ASN A 122 -31.18 -18.47 12.86
C ASN A 122 -31.61 -17.08 13.33
N SER A 123 -30.74 -16.16 13.76
CA SER A 123 -31.18 -14.77 13.93
C SER A 123 -31.27 -14.05 12.57
N VAL A 124 -32.48 -13.63 12.19
CA VAL A 124 -32.71 -12.70 11.06
C VAL A 124 -32.05 -11.36 11.41
N ILE A 125 -31.39 -10.71 10.44
CA ILE A 125 -30.83 -9.38 10.66
C ILE A 125 -32.00 -8.39 10.78
N ASP A 126 -32.21 -7.87 11.99
CA ASP A 126 -33.13 -6.76 12.20
C ASP A 126 -32.44 -5.45 11.79
N LEU A 127 -32.72 -5.05 10.55
CA LEU A 127 -32.21 -3.84 9.93
C LEU A 127 -32.57 -2.57 10.72
N GLU A 128 -33.76 -2.52 11.31
CA GLU A 128 -34.20 -1.34 12.07
C GLU A 128 -33.38 -1.21 13.36
N VAL A 129 -33.17 -2.32 14.07
CA VAL A 129 -32.33 -2.36 15.27
C VAL A 129 -30.88 -2.02 14.92
N LEU A 130 -30.33 -2.57 13.83
CA LEU A 130 -28.97 -2.30 13.38
C LEU A 130 -28.76 -0.82 13.08
N VAL A 131 -29.65 -0.21 12.28
CA VAL A 131 -29.55 1.21 11.93
C VAL A 131 -29.68 2.08 13.18
N LYS A 132 -30.61 1.77 14.10
CA LYS A 132 -30.74 2.48 15.38
C LYS A 132 -29.46 2.38 16.23
N LEU A 133 -28.87 1.19 16.34
CA LEU A 133 -27.62 0.98 17.08
C LEU A 133 -26.46 1.77 16.48
N VAL A 134 -26.32 1.73 15.15
CA VAL A 134 -25.30 2.49 14.43
C VAL A 134 -25.51 3.98 14.66
N SER A 135 -26.72 4.51 14.42
CA SER A 135 -27.03 5.93 14.60
C SER A 135 -26.76 6.41 16.02
N ALA A 136 -27.15 5.63 17.05
CA ALA A 136 -26.91 5.98 18.45
C ALA A 136 -25.42 5.99 18.83
N LYS A 137 -24.57 5.21 18.13
CA LYS A 137 -23.12 5.14 18.37
C LYS A 137 -22.29 5.94 17.37
N LEU A 138 -22.92 6.51 16.35
CA LEU A 138 -22.28 7.36 15.33
C LEU A 138 -22.07 8.79 15.83
N GLU A 139 -22.73 9.19 16.92
CA GLU A 139 -22.42 10.40 17.67
C GLU A 139 -21.03 10.28 18.31
N TYR A 140 -20.00 10.44 17.49
CA TYR A 140 -18.62 10.42 17.88
C TYR A 140 -18.29 11.68 18.67
N ALA A 141 -17.85 11.52 19.91
CA ALA A 141 -16.96 12.51 20.50
C ALA A 141 -15.67 12.52 19.65
N PRO A 142 -15.19 13.68 19.19
CA PRO A 142 -13.93 13.76 18.48
C PRO A 142 -12.84 13.02 19.26
N ARG A 143 -12.03 12.23 18.56
CA ARG A 143 -10.84 11.61 19.15
C ARG A 143 -10.03 12.70 19.85
N LYS A 144 -9.57 12.43 21.08
CA LYS A 144 -8.61 13.30 21.73
C LYS A 144 -7.30 13.23 20.95
N LEU A 145 -6.87 14.36 20.38
CA LEU A 145 -5.59 14.43 19.69
C LEU A 145 -4.45 14.24 20.71
N PRO A 146 -3.40 13.49 20.35
CA PRO A 146 -2.26 13.23 21.21
C PRO A 146 -1.44 14.50 21.40
N GLU A 147 -0.78 14.60 22.54
CA GLU A 147 0.17 15.67 22.79
C GLU A 147 1.40 15.50 21.88
N GLU A 148 2.08 16.60 21.57
CA GLU A 148 3.26 16.58 20.70
C GLU A 148 4.34 15.59 21.17
N ALA A 149 4.55 15.51 22.48
CA ALA A 149 5.53 14.59 23.06
C ALA A 149 5.17 13.11 22.80
N GLU A 150 3.88 12.76 22.84
CA GLU A 150 3.39 11.40 22.59
C GLU A 150 3.61 11.00 21.12
N ILE A 151 3.44 11.95 20.19
CA ILE A 151 3.70 11.74 18.76
C ILE A 151 5.20 11.50 18.53
N ILE A 152 6.07 12.33 19.12
CA ILE A 152 7.53 12.22 18.97
C ILE A 152 8.05 10.91 19.55
N GLU A 153 7.55 10.52 20.73
CA GLU A 153 7.91 9.27 21.39
C GLU A 153 7.46 8.02 20.61
N ALA A 154 6.36 8.12 19.85
CA ALA A 154 5.89 7.01 19.03
C ALA A 154 6.83 6.64 17.88
N GLU A 155 7.57 7.61 17.31
CA GLU A 155 8.48 7.37 16.17
C GLU A 155 9.76 8.24 16.26
N PRO A 156 10.67 8.00 17.23
CA PRO A 156 11.81 8.87 17.49
C PRO A 156 12.82 8.91 16.31
N GLU A 157 13.00 7.80 15.58
CA GLU A 157 13.88 7.77 14.41
C GLU A 157 13.39 8.76 13.33
N LEU A 158 12.08 8.79 13.07
CA LEU A 158 11.46 9.68 12.09
C LEU A 158 11.80 11.14 12.36
N PHE A 159 11.63 11.57 13.61
CA PHE A 159 11.89 12.95 14.03
C PHE A 159 13.39 13.25 14.23
N SER A 160 14.25 12.24 14.32
CA SER A 160 15.71 12.43 14.31
C SER A 160 16.28 12.64 12.91
N VAL A 161 15.63 12.08 11.88
CA VAL A 161 16.11 12.09 10.49
C VAL A 161 15.52 13.24 9.69
N ILE A 162 14.22 13.53 9.88
CA ILE A 162 13.54 14.60 9.16
C ILE A 162 13.61 15.90 9.98
N PRO A 163 14.10 17.01 9.41
CA PRO A 163 14.19 18.27 10.15
C PRO A 163 12.81 18.90 10.36
N HIS A 164 12.71 19.77 11.36
CA HIS A 164 11.48 20.53 11.64
C HIS A 164 11.30 21.78 10.76
N GLN A 165 12.35 22.18 10.03
CA GLN A 165 12.34 23.36 9.17
C GLN A 165 12.74 22.97 7.75
N PHE A 166 11.98 23.47 6.79
CA PHE A 166 12.16 23.22 5.36
C PHE A 166 12.54 24.51 4.64
N LEU A 167 13.16 24.35 3.47
CA LEU A 167 13.52 25.47 2.59
C LEU A 167 12.26 26.22 2.13
N PRO A 168 12.26 27.57 2.17
CA PRO A 168 11.13 28.36 1.74
C PRO A 168 10.97 28.35 0.21
N ASN A 169 9.79 28.75 -0.27
CA ASN A 169 9.46 28.93 -1.70
C ASN A 169 9.52 27.67 -2.57
N LEU A 170 9.51 26.48 -1.96
CA LEU A 170 9.31 25.21 -2.65
C LEU A 170 7.95 24.64 -2.22
N LEU A 171 7.25 23.97 -3.15
CA LEU A 171 6.00 23.28 -2.83
C LEU A 171 6.28 22.05 -1.95
N ASN A 172 7.24 21.23 -2.35
CA ASN A 172 7.68 20.10 -1.54
C ASN A 172 8.47 20.59 -0.32
N PRO A 173 8.26 20.01 0.87
CA PRO A 173 9.13 20.26 2.01
C PRO A 173 10.50 19.64 1.73
N CYS A 174 11.50 20.49 1.52
CA CYS A 174 12.85 20.05 1.17
C CYS A 174 13.91 20.61 2.13
N TRP A 175 15.03 19.90 2.26
CA TRP A 175 16.19 20.31 3.05
C TRP A 175 17.48 19.74 2.45
N TYR A 176 18.61 20.31 2.88
CA TYR A 176 19.92 19.83 2.49
C TYR A 176 20.43 18.76 3.45
N GLU A 177 20.92 17.66 2.88
CA GLU A 177 21.64 16.61 3.60
C GLU A 177 23.04 16.47 3.02
N GLU A 178 24.07 16.45 3.88
CA GLU A 178 25.45 16.27 3.45
C GLU A 178 25.61 14.92 2.74
N SER A 179 26.18 14.94 1.54
CA SER A 179 26.44 13.77 0.73
C SER A 179 27.93 13.45 0.75
N PHE A 180 28.25 12.19 1.03
CA PHE A 180 29.62 11.65 1.03
C PHE A 180 29.93 10.87 -0.26
N GLU A 181 29.07 10.96 -1.28
CA GLU A 181 29.23 10.21 -2.52
C GLU A 181 30.29 10.85 -3.43
N ASN A 182 31.09 10.01 -4.09
CA ASN A 182 32.00 10.45 -5.15
C ASN A 182 31.21 10.75 -6.43
N VAL A 183 30.72 11.98 -6.55
CA VAL A 183 29.84 12.38 -7.64
C VAL A 183 30.65 12.82 -8.88
N ASN A 184 30.31 12.28 -10.06
CA ASN A 184 30.93 12.72 -11.32
C ASN A 184 30.48 14.14 -11.71
N SER A 185 31.21 14.79 -12.62
CA SER A 185 30.97 16.20 -13.01
C SER A 185 29.58 16.45 -13.60
N GLN A 186 29.01 15.50 -14.33
CA GLN A 186 27.66 15.61 -14.91
C GLN A 186 26.56 15.52 -13.86
N GLN A 187 26.78 14.76 -12.79
CA GLN A 187 25.84 14.60 -11.69
C GLN A 187 25.91 15.75 -10.67
N ARG A 188 27.03 16.49 -10.60
CA ARG A 188 27.18 17.66 -9.68
C ARG A 188 26.09 18.71 -9.84
N ILE A 189 25.48 18.86 -11.02
CA ILE A 189 24.36 19.80 -11.25
C ILE A 189 23.13 19.49 -10.38
N LYS A 190 23.03 18.27 -9.84
CA LYS A 190 21.94 17.79 -8.97
C LYS A 190 22.26 17.97 -7.48
N PHE A 191 23.42 18.53 -7.15
CA PHE A 191 23.86 18.77 -5.79
C PHE A 191 24.06 20.27 -5.57
N HIS A 192 23.99 20.68 -4.31
CA HIS A 192 24.45 21.98 -3.87
C HIS A 192 25.87 21.85 -3.34
N GLN A 193 26.78 22.74 -3.78
CA GLN A 193 28.17 22.75 -3.32
C GLN A 193 28.40 23.96 -2.42
N GLN A 194 28.92 23.70 -1.21
CA GLN A 194 29.32 24.75 -0.27
C GLN A 194 30.74 24.44 0.22
N GLY A 195 31.73 25.18 -0.31
CA GLY A 195 33.14 24.87 -0.12
C GLY A 195 33.49 23.50 -0.72
N ASP A 196 34.11 22.64 0.11
CA ASP A 196 34.50 21.28 -0.27
C ASP A 196 33.39 20.23 -0.06
N LYS A 197 32.27 20.63 0.53
CA LYS A 197 31.14 19.74 0.84
C LYS A 197 30.10 19.76 -0.26
N LEU A 198 29.50 18.60 -0.49
CA LEU A 198 28.36 18.41 -1.39
C LEU A 198 27.12 18.08 -0.56
N PHE A 199 26.00 18.67 -0.95
CA PHE A 199 24.71 18.47 -0.31
C PHE A 199 23.71 17.97 -1.34
N ARG A 200 22.99 16.91 -1.00
CA ARG A 200 21.81 16.48 -1.78
C ARG A 200 20.57 17.19 -1.24
N LEU A 201 19.67 17.56 -2.13
CA LEU A 201 18.37 18.07 -1.77
C LEU A 201 17.44 16.89 -1.49
N ARG A 202 17.03 16.72 -0.23
CA ARG A 202 15.98 15.78 0.18
C ARG A 202 14.64 16.48 0.14
N CYS A 203 13.60 15.77 -0.26
CA CYS A 203 12.23 16.29 -0.29
C CYS A 203 11.24 15.22 0.18
N LEU A 204 10.19 15.66 0.86
CA LEU A 204 8.99 14.86 1.14
C LEU A 204 7.93 15.04 0.04
N PRO A 205 6.94 14.14 -0.04
CA PRO A 205 5.75 14.36 -0.87
C PRO A 205 5.07 15.69 -0.55
N TYR A 206 4.66 16.43 -1.57
CA TYR A 206 3.75 17.56 -1.37
C TYR A 206 2.31 17.10 -1.13
N VAL A 207 1.93 15.96 -1.73
CA VAL A 207 0.58 15.42 -1.67
C VAL A 207 0.56 13.92 -1.36
N TYR A 208 -0.45 13.51 -0.57
CA TYR A 208 -0.80 12.14 -0.25
C TYR A 208 -2.16 11.77 -0.85
N ILE A 209 -2.20 10.81 -1.78
CA ILE A 209 -3.45 10.17 -2.24
C ILE A 209 -3.72 8.99 -1.31
N ILE A 210 -4.51 9.25 -0.27
CA ILE A 210 -4.61 8.36 0.89
C ILE A 210 -5.60 7.22 0.72
N GLY A 211 -6.52 7.30 -0.25
CA GLY A 211 -7.58 6.32 -0.38
C GLY A 211 -8.68 6.73 -1.35
N GLN A 212 -9.72 5.91 -1.50
CA GLN A 212 -9.86 4.56 -0.94
C GLN A 212 -9.51 3.49 -2.00
N PRO A 213 -9.08 2.28 -1.58
CA PRO A 213 -9.02 1.15 -2.49
C PRO A 213 -10.34 0.96 -3.23
N LYS A 214 -10.25 0.50 -4.48
CA LYS A 214 -11.42 0.25 -5.36
C LYS A 214 -12.23 1.49 -5.76
N CYS A 215 -11.68 2.69 -5.53
CA CYS A 215 -12.29 3.96 -5.90
C CYS A 215 -11.53 4.67 -7.04
N GLY A 216 -10.70 3.97 -7.82
CA GLY A 216 -9.98 4.58 -8.95
C GLY A 216 -8.66 5.28 -8.61
N THR A 217 -8.11 5.10 -7.41
CA THR A 217 -6.83 5.71 -6.98
C THR A 217 -5.66 5.45 -7.93
N THR A 218 -5.60 4.30 -8.59
CA THR A 218 -4.55 3.98 -9.56
C THR A 218 -4.67 4.80 -10.84
N ASP A 219 -5.90 4.98 -11.34
CA ASP A 219 -6.14 5.80 -12.51
C ASP A 219 -5.81 7.27 -12.21
N LEU A 220 -6.28 7.78 -11.06
CA LEU A 220 -5.97 9.13 -10.59
C LEU A 220 -4.45 9.37 -10.48
N PHE A 221 -3.73 8.47 -9.81
CA PHE A 221 -2.27 8.56 -9.68
C PHE A 221 -1.57 8.55 -11.05
N ASN A 222 -1.96 7.62 -11.94
CA ASN A 222 -1.34 7.49 -13.25
C ASN A 222 -1.59 8.71 -14.14
N ARG A 223 -2.74 9.38 -14.00
CA ARG A 223 -3.04 10.62 -14.73
C ARG A 223 -2.33 11.82 -14.13
N LEU A 224 -2.22 11.90 -12.80
CA LEU A 224 -1.43 12.94 -12.13
C LEU A 224 0.05 12.87 -12.55
N GLN A 225 0.62 11.67 -12.62
CA GLN A 225 2.01 11.44 -13.07
C GLN A 225 2.26 11.83 -14.54
N MET A 226 1.21 12.08 -15.33
CA MET A 226 1.37 12.60 -16.69
C MET A 226 1.42 14.13 -16.74
N HIS A 227 1.12 14.80 -15.62
CA HIS A 227 1.32 16.23 -15.49
C HIS A 227 2.82 16.53 -15.43
N PRO A 228 3.36 17.47 -16.24
CA PRO A 228 4.80 17.75 -16.26
C PRO A 228 5.37 18.10 -14.88
N GLU A 229 4.61 18.83 -14.08
CA GLU A 229 5.00 19.24 -12.72
C GLU A 229 4.85 18.13 -11.66
N ALA A 230 4.26 16.98 -11.98
CA ALA A 230 4.15 15.85 -11.03
C ALA A 230 4.84 14.57 -11.53
N ASN A 231 5.42 14.60 -12.74
CA ASN A 231 6.02 13.44 -13.40
C ASN A 231 7.43 13.17 -12.85
N TYR A 232 7.53 12.65 -11.63
CA TYR A 232 8.81 12.24 -11.02
C TYR A 232 9.03 10.73 -10.94
N ASN A 233 8.33 9.95 -11.78
CA ASN A 233 8.38 8.48 -11.80
C ASN A 233 8.20 7.87 -10.39
N HIS A 234 7.33 8.48 -9.58
CA HIS A 234 7.03 7.98 -8.23
C HIS A 234 6.53 6.52 -8.27
N ILE A 235 6.88 5.78 -7.23
CA ILE A 235 6.34 4.45 -6.97
C ILE A 235 4.95 4.60 -6.34
N LYS A 236 3.95 3.92 -6.91
CA LYS A 236 2.61 3.88 -6.31
C LYS A 236 2.62 2.92 -5.11
N GLU A 237 1.90 3.29 -4.05
CA GLU A 237 1.78 2.52 -2.81
C GLU A 237 3.13 2.13 -2.19
N PRO A 238 3.99 3.10 -1.84
CA PRO A 238 5.20 2.79 -1.08
C PRO A 238 4.90 2.08 0.25
N LYS A 239 3.71 2.28 0.83
CA LYS A 239 3.23 1.59 2.07
C LYS A 239 4.19 1.69 3.27
N TRP A 240 5.10 2.68 3.24
CA TRP A 240 6.08 2.91 4.29
C TRP A 240 5.41 3.40 5.57
N TRP A 241 4.47 4.35 5.45
CA TRP A 241 3.68 4.84 6.57
C TRP A 241 2.82 3.75 7.19
N THR A 242 2.22 2.85 6.42
CA THR A 242 1.42 1.74 6.97
C THR A 242 2.29 0.56 7.46
N LYS A 243 3.60 0.57 7.18
CA LYS A 243 4.56 -0.52 7.45
C LYS A 243 4.09 -1.89 6.88
N THR A 244 3.18 -1.89 5.90
CA THR A 244 2.61 -3.10 5.29
C THR A 244 3.25 -3.42 3.94
N GLY A 245 4.43 -4.03 3.98
CA GLY A 245 5.17 -4.50 2.80
C GLY A 245 5.75 -3.37 1.96
N TYR A 246 7.08 -3.29 1.90
CA TYR A 246 7.81 -2.26 1.15
C TYR A 246 8.35 -2.88 -0.13
N VAL A 247 8.20 -2.18 -1.25
CA VAL A 247 8.73 -2.61 -2.54
C VAL A 247 10.04 -1.87 -2.80
N VAL A 248 11.16 -2.60 -2.75
CA VAL A 248 12.46 -2.12 -3.27
C VAL A 248 12.86 -3.07 -4.39
N ASN A 249 13.09 -2.52 -5.60
CA ASN A 249 13.57 -3.28 -6.76
C ASN A 249 12.73 -4.53 -7.09
N ASP A 250 11.40 -4.38 -7.21
CA ASP A 250 10.45 -5.46 -7.55
C ASP A 250 10.45 -6.68 -6.60
N VAL A 251 11.11 -6.58 -5.45
CA VAL A 251 11.03 -7.54 -4.36
C VAL A 251 10.19 -6.93 -3.23
N VAL A 252 9.04 -7.56 -2.95
CA VAL A 252 8.26 -7.26 -1.75
C VAL A 252 9.05 -7.78 -0.55
N ASN A 253 9.73 -6.90 0.15
CA ASN A 253 10.33 -7.25 1.44
C ASN A 253 9.25 -7.07 2.52
N MET A 254 8.93 -8.13 3.25
CA MET A 254 8.09 -8.03 4.44
C MET A 254 8.86 -7.19 5.49
N VAL A 255 8.23 -6.09 5.93
CA VAL A 255 8.88 -4.97 6.60
C VAL A 255 8.81 -5.14 8.10
N ASN A 256 9.87 -5.67 8.69
CA ASN A 256 10.15 -5.40 10.10
C ASN A 256 11.33 -4.41 10.26
N ASN A 257 11.90 -3.87 9.18
CA ASN A 257 13.13 -3.06 9.27
C ASN A 257 13.40 -2.08 8.11
N THR A 258 12.39 -1.34 7.60
CA THR A 258 12.66 -0.25 6.64
C THR A 258 12.97 1.03 7.38
N ARG A 259 14.12 1.62 7.08
CA ARG A 259 14.58 2.86 7.71
C ARG A 259 13.85 4.06 7.13
N VAL A 260 13.92 5.19 7.83
CA VAL A 260 13.37 6.47 7.32
C VAL A 260 14.04 6.86 6.01
N GLN A 261 15.34 6.61 5.86
CA GLN A 261 16.10 6.92 4.65
C GLN A 261 15.59 6.16 3.43
N ASP A 262 15.12 4.93 3.60
CA ASP A 262 14.62 4.13 2.49
C ASP A 262 13.37 4.80 1.88
N TYR A 263 12.51 5.39 2.71
CA TYR A 263 11.36 6.19 2.25
C TYR A 263 11.78 7.48 1.56
N LEU A 264 12.74 8.20 2.14
CA LEU A 264 13.27 9.45 1.55
C LEU A 264 13.93 9.19 0.19
N ASP A 265 14.54 8.02 0.00
CA ASP A 265 15.18 7.64 -1.25
C ASP A 265 14.20 7.52 -2.43
N LEU A 266 12.91 7.25 -2.17
CA LEU A 266 11.86 7.25 -3.19
C LEU A 266 11.69 8.61 -3.87
N TYR A 267 12.05 9.69 -3.18
CA TYR A 267 11.86 11.07 -3.64
C TYR A 267 13.17 11.73 -4.08
N ASN A 268 14.26 10.97 -4.18
CA ASN A 268 15.56 11.46 -4.68
C ASN A 268 15.45 12.05 -6.08
N TRP A 269 14.60 11.49 -6.94
CA TRP A 269 14.44 12.01 -8.31
C TRP A 269 13.74 13.38 -8.30
N ALA A 270 12.73 13.58 -7.47
CA ALA A 270 12.08 14.88 -7.29
C ALA A 270 13.09 15.91 -6.74
N GLY A 271 13.81 15.57 -5.67
CA GLY A 271 14.84 16.44 -5.08
C GLY A 271 15.93 16.85 -6.06
N ALA A 272 16.44 15.89 -6.86
CA ALA A 272 17.44 16.18 -7.87
C ALA A 272 16.96 17.13 -8.99
N ASN A 273 15.70 17.00 -9.42
CA ASN A 273 15.12 17.88 -10.43
C ASN A 273 14.89 19.30 -9.88
N ILE A 274 14.36 19.41 -8.67
CA ILE A 274 14.17 20.71 -8.00
C ILE A 274 15.53 21.39 -7.79
N GLN A 275 16.56 20.65 -7.37
CA GLN A 275 17.92 21.19 -7.23
C GLN A 275 18.49 21.68 -8.57
N ALA A 276 18.22 20.96 -9.67
CA ALA A 276 18.62 21.44 -10.99
C ALA A 276 17.91 22.76 -11.35
N GLY A 277 16.63 22.90 -11.00
CA GLY A 277 15.87 24.15 -11.11
C GLY A 277 16.46 25.29 -10.29
N LEU A 278 16.83 25.03 -9.03
CA LEU A 278 17.50 26.00 -8.14
C LEU A 278 18.85 26.46 -8.71
N ASN A 279 19.54 25.59 -9.44
CA ASN A 279 20.78 25.90 -10.15
C ASN A 279 20.55 26.63 -11.49
N GLY A 280 19.32 27.05 -11.80
CA GLY A 280 18.97 27.82 -13.00
C GLY A 280 18.66 26.98 -14.23
N ARG A 281 18.54 25.65 -14.12
CA ARG A 281 18.14 24.80 -15.25
C ARG A 281 16.63 24.88 -15.45
N ILE A 282 16.21 25.35 -16.62
CA ILE A 282 14.82 25.35 -17.04
C ILE A 282 14.65 24.23 -18.07
N GLU A 283 13.67 23.34 -17.86
CA GLU A 283 13.31 22.35 -18.85
C GLU A 283 12.33 22.96 -19.86
N LYS A 284 12.35 22.42 -21.10
CA LYS A 284 11.61 23.01 -22.22
C LYS A 284 10.09 23.07 -21.97
N ASP A 285 9.57 22.11 -21.21
CA ASP A 285 8.13 21.88 -21.06
C ASP A 285 7.63 22.01 -19.61
N PHE A 286 8.52 22.27 -18.63
CA PHE A 286 8.13 22.55 -17.24
C PHE A 286 9.22 23.29 -16.44
N ASN A 287 8.81 24.01 -15.40
CA ASN A 287 9.72 24.60 -14.42
C ASN A 287 9.95 23.61 -13.26
N PRO A 288 11.17 23.07 -13.04
CA PRO A 288 11.42 22.12 -11.97
C PRO A 288 11.17 22.64 -10.55
N LEU A 289 11.14 23.96 -10.37
CA LEU A 289 10.81 24.58 -9.07
C LEU A 289 9.32 24.45 -8.71
N LYS A 290 8.45 24.22 -9.70
CA LYS A 290 7.02 23.94 -9.50
C LYS A 290 6.71 22.46 -9.35
N GLY A 291 7.75 21.63 -9.37
CA GLY A 291 7.64 20.20 -9.18
C GLY A 291 6.99 19.78 -7.88
N ILE A 292 6.06 18.82 -7.93
CA ILE A 292 5.47 18.18 -6.76
C ILE A 292 5.81 16.69 -6.68
N ALA A 293 6.18 16.24 -5.48
CA ALA A 293 6.34 14.84 -5.15
C ALA A 293 5.02 14.24 -4.64
N VAL A 294 4.75 12.97 -4.97
CA VAL A 294 3.46 12.32 -4.68
C VAL A 294 3.66 10.99 -3.95
N ASP A 295 2.97 10.79 -2.83
CA ASP A 295 2.72 9.47 -2.23
C ASP A 295 1.28 9.07 -2.53
N ALA A 296 1.08 7.84 -3.02
CA ALA A 296 -0.25 7.34 -3.37
C ALA A 296 -0.48 5.94 -2.83
N SER A 297 -0.68 5.86 -1.52
CA SER A 297 -0.93 4.64 -0.76
C SER A 297 -2.38 4.63 -0.23
N PRO A 298 -3.34 3.96 -0.91
CA PRO A 298 -4.74 3.92 -0.50
C PRO A 298 -5.01 3.30 0.88
N SER A 299 -4.03 2.58 1.43
CA SER A 299 -4.07 2.06 2.79
C SER A 299 -3.87 3.13 3.86
N LEU A 300 -3.30 4.29 3.52
CA LEU A 300 -3.07 5.40 4.47
C LEU A 300 -4.38 5.85 5.14
N MET A 301 -5.49 5.83 4.41
CA MET A 301 -6.77 6.29 4.95
C MET A 301 -7.34 5.39 6.06
N TRP A 302 -6.79 4.19 6.31
CA TRP A 302 -7.39 3.27 7.29
C TRP A 302 -6.43 2.30 7.99
N ASP A 303 -5.23 2.01 7.47
CA ASP A 303 -4.37 0.96 8.01
C ASP A 303 -3.36 1.50 9.03
N ASN A 304 -3.76 1.53 10.31
CA ASN A 304 -2.92 1.93 11.44
C ASN A 304 -2.32 0.74 12.21
N ARG A 305 -2.43 -0.50 11.69
CA ARG A 305 -2.21 -1.74 12.46
C ARG A 305 -0.77 -1.96 12.86
N ALA A 306 0.14 -1.91 11.90
CA ALA A 306 1.55 -2.24 12.15
C ALA A 306 2.25 -1.27 13.11
N ARG A 307 1.75 -0.03 13.25
CA ARG A 307 2.27 0.96 14.21
C ARG A 307 1.64 0.87 15.60
N ASN A 308 0.57 0.08 15.74
CA ASN A 308 -0.23 0.02 16.97
C ASN A 308 -0.45 -1.41 17.48
N VAL A 309 0.38 -2.37 17.05
CA VAL A 309 0.25 -3.80 17.38
C VAL A 309 0.10 -4.04 18.89
N ASP A 310 0.88 -3.33 19.71
CA ASP A 310 0.85 -3.49 21.17
C ASP A 310 -0.38 -2.83 21.83
N LYS A 311 -0.99 -1.82 21.18
CA LYS A 311 -2.13 -1.06 21.71
C LYS A 311 -3.48 -1.61 21.22
N MET A 312 -3.50 -2.29 20.07
CA MET A 312 -4.71 -2.92 19.53
C MET A 312 -5.14 -4.17 20.32
N ARG A 313 -4.24 -4.79 21.08
CA ARG A 313 -4.53 -6.05 21.81
C ARG A 313 -5.43 -5.87 23.04
N ASP A 314 -5.44 -4.67 23.63
CA ASP A 314 -6.19 -4.39 24.85
C ASP A 314 -7.51 -3.64 24.61
N GLY A 315 -7.94 -3.55 23.35
CA GLY A 315 -9.20 -2.86 23.02
C GLY A 315 -9.17 -1.34 23.21
N VAL A 316 -7.98 -0.79 23.42
CA VAL A 316 -7.75 0.64 23.58
C VAL A 316 -7.47 1.23 22.21
N GLU A 317 -8.15 2.33 21.91
CA GLU A 317 -7.94 3.08 20.68
C GLU A 317 -6.45 3.47 20.55
N PRO A 318 -5.84 3.32 19.35
CA PRO A 318 -4.49 3.80 19.13
C PRO A 318 -4.38 5.30 19.38
N MET A 319 -3.55 5.66 20.37
CA MET A 319 -3.34 7.04 20.79
C MET A 319 -2.68 7.89 19.71
N VAL A 320 -1.84 7.30 18.83
CA VAL A 320 -1.18 7.99 17.72
C VAL A 320 -1.52 7.27 16.43
N LEU A 321 -2.00 8.01 15.45
CA LEU A 321 -2.36 7.53 14.12
C LEU A 321 -1.36 8.08 13.08
N ILE A 322 -1.37 7.49 11.89
CA ILE A 322 -0.49 7.91 10.79
C ILE A 322 -0.73 9.36 10.38
N GLU A 323 -1.98 9.83 10.39
CA GLU A 323 -2.33 11.22 10.11
C GLU A 323 -1.68 12.19 11.12
N ASP A 324 -1.56 11.83 12.40
CA ASP A 324 -0.88 12.65 13.40
C ASP A 324 0.63 12.73 13.11
N LEU A 325 1.24 11.60 12.73
CA LEU A 325 2.66 11.54 12.36
C LEU A 325 2.94 12.38 11.12
N ILE A 326 2.13 12.24 10.07
CA ILE A 326 2.28 13.01 8.82
C ILE A 326 2.06 14.49 9.09
N HIS A 327 1.03 14.87 9.87
CA HIS A 327 0.80 16.27 10.22
C HIS A 327 1.95 16.84 11.05
N LYS A 328 2.51 16.07 12.00
CA LYS A 328 3.63 16.54 12.80
C LYS A 328 4.90 16.75 11.98
N VAL A 329 5.16 15.89 11.00
CA VAL A 329 6.29 16.03 10.07
C VAL A 329 6.03 17.17 9.06
N GLN A 330 4.80 17.26 8.54
CA GLN A 330 4.44 18.13 7.45
C GLN A 330 3.03 18.74 7.66
N PRO A 331 2.91 19.79 8.48
CA PRO A 331 1.62 20.40 8.79
C PRO A 331 0.90 20.93 7.54
N GLY A 332 1.67 21.33 6.51
CA GLY A 332 1.16 21.85 5.24
C GLY A 332 0.85 20.80 4.16
N ALA A 333 0.86 19.50 4.47
CA ALA A 333 0.63 18.45 3.48
C ALA A 333 -0.75 18.57 2.79
N LYS A 334 -0.81 18.29 1.49
CA LYS A 334 -2.07 18.16 0.76
C LYS A 334 -2.54 16.71 0.79
N ILE A 335 -3.81 16.51 1.07
CA ILE A 335 -4.43 15.18 1.17
C ILE A 335 -5.51 15.07 0.09
N ILE A 336 -5.49 13.98 -0.66
CA ILE A 336 -6.53 13.65 -1.64
C ILE A 336 -7.12 12.29 -1.27
N ALA A 337 -8.43 12.22 -1.18
CA ALA A 337 -9.18 10.98 -1.11
C ALA A 337 -10.18 10.92 -2.28
N ILE A 338 -10.28 9.78 -2.95
CA ILE A 338 -11.36 9.47 -3.88
C ILE A 338 -12.22 8.37 -3.27
N ILE A 339 -13.50 8.63 -3.10
CA ILE A 339 -14.45 7.72 -2.45
C ILE A 339 -15.60 7.37 -3.40
N ARG A 340 -16.06 6.13 -3.30
CA ARG A 340 -17.11 5.53 -4.12
C ARG A 340 -18.30 5.17 -3.25
N GLU A 341 -19.49 5.05 -3.83
CA GLU A 341 -20.65 4.48 -3.13
C GLU A 341 -20.23 3.18 -2.41
N PRO A 342 -20.44 3.10 -1.07
CA PRO A 342 -19.76 2.12 -0.24
C PRO A 342 -20.20 0.67 -0.52
N THR A 343 -21.42 0.46 -1.00
CA THR A 343 -21.97 -0.85 -1.40
C THR A 343 -21.26 -1.37 -2.65
N GLU A 344 -21.21 -0.56 -3.71
CA GLU A 344 -20.55 -0.85 -4.97
C GLU A 344 -19.03 -0.98 -4.80
N ARG A 345 -18.43 -0.17 -3.93
CA ARG A 345 -17.01 -0.28 -3.59
C ARG A 345 -16.69 -1.59 -2.87
N LEU A 346 -17.53 -2.01 -1.90
CA LEU A 346 -17.37 -3.30 -1.23
C LEU A 346 -17.48 -4.46 -2.22
N TYR A 347 -18.46 -4.40 -3.12
CA TYR A 347 -18.61 -5.43 -4.14
C TYR A 347 -17.43 -5.46 -5.11
N SER A 348 -16.91 -4.30 -5.52
CA SER A 348 -15.67 -4.21 -6.30
C SER A 348 -14.48 -4.82 -5.56
N SER A 349 -14.41 -4.71 -4.23
CA SER A 349 -13.39 -5.39 -3.42
C SER A 349 -13.53 -6.92 -3.52
N TYR A 350 -14.76 -7.42 -3.35
CA TYR A 350 -15.08 -8.85 -3.48
C TYR A 350 -14.75 -9.43 -4.86
N LEU A 351 -15.01 -8.68 -5.93
CA LEU A 351 -14.71 -9.10 -7.30
C LEU A 351 -13.21 -9.04 -7.66
N TYR A 352 -12.42 -8.31 -6.87
CA TYR A 352 -10.98 -8.18 -7.10
C TYR A 352 -10.16 -9.36 -6.55
N THR A 353 -10.78 -10.15 -5.68
CA THR A 353 -10.14 -11.27 -5.02
C THR A 353 -9.76 -12.35 -6.04
N ARG A 354 -8.74 -13.16 -5.74
CA ARG A 354 -8.26 -14.22 -6.65
C ARG A 354 -8.95 -15.57 -6.41
N GLU A 355 -10.04 -15.56 -5.65
CA GLU A 355 -10.75 -16.78 -5.26
C GLU A 355 -11.49 -17.38 -6.46
N SER A 356 -11.48 -18.71 -6.54
CA SER A 356 -12.11 -19.43 -7.66
C SER A 356 -13.62 -19.59 -7.51
N PHE A 357 -14.17 -19.33 -6.32
CA PHE A 357 -15.56 -19.60 -5.93
C PHE A 357 -16.45 -18.35 -5.87
N LEU A 358 -16.05 -17.27 -6.55
CA LEU A 358 -16.82 -16.03 -6.53
C LEU A 358 -18.20 -16.22 -7.18
N SER A 359 -19.25 -15.97 -6.40
CA SER A 359 -20.63 -15.84 -6.85
C SER A 359 -21.36 -14.72 -6.10
N LYS A 360 -22.52 -14.30 -6.60
CA LYS A 360 -23.38 -13.32 -5.93
C LYS A 360 -24.03 -13.88 -4.66
N GLU A 361 -24.29 -15.19 -4.61
CA GLU A 361 -24.80 -15.91 -3.44
C GLU A 361 -23.74 -16.00 -2.34
N HIS A 362 -22.49 -16.29 -2.72
CA HIS A 362 -21.38 -16.30 -1.77
C HIS A 362 -21.13 -14.90 -1.19
N PHE A 363 -21.18 -13.85 -2.03
CA PHE A 363 -21.10 -12.46 -1.54
C PHE A 363 -22.22 -12.14 -0.55
N HIS A 364 -23.45 -12.55 -0.84
CA HIS A 364 -24.59 -12.34 0.05
C HIS A 364 -24.38 -12.99 1.43
N SER A 365 -24.02 -14.28 1.45
CA SER A 365 -23.77 -15.03 2.68
C SER A 365 -22.66 -14.38 3.53
N LEU A 366 -21.59 -13.93 2.87
CA LEU A 366 -20.47 -13.25 3.53
C LEU A 366 -20.90 -11.91 4.15
N VAL A 367 -21.69 -11.11 3.41
CA VAL A 367 -22.26 -9.85 3.93
C VAL A 367 -23.16 -10.11 5.12
N GLU A 368 -24.09 -11.08 5.04
CA GLU A 368 -24.98 -11.39 6.15
C GLU A 368 -24.22 -11.79 7.41
N ARG A 369 -23.20 -12.66 7.26
CA ARG A 369 -22.35 -13.09 8.37
C ARG A 369 -21.63 -11.90 9.02
N LEU A 370 -20.98 -11.07 8.21
CA LEU A 370 -20.19 -9.95 8.73
C LEU A 370 -21.07 -8.86 9.36
N VAL A 371 -22.25 -8.60 8.81
CA VAL A 371 -23.22 -7.68 9.41
C VAL A 371 -23.71 -8.18 10.77
N LYS A 372 -23.98 -9.48 10.92
CA LYS A 372 -24.33 -10.08 12.22
C LYS A 372 -23.21 -9.93 13.25
N LEU A 373 -21.97 -10.17 12.85
CA LEU A 373 -20.80 -9.98 13.72
C LEU A 373 -20.65 -8.52 14.13
N PHE A 374 -20.81 -7.59 13.18
CA PHE A 374 -20.76 -6.16 13.46
C PHE A 374 -21.86 -5.72 14.42
N GLN A 375 -23.10 -6.20 14.22
CA GLN A 375 -24.22 -5.94 15.12
C GLN A 375 -23.95 -6.46 16.54
N SER A 376 -23.44 -7.70 16.66
CA SER A 376 -23.08 -8.31 17.94
C SER A 376 -21.94 -7.57 18.65
N CYS A 377 -20.98 -7.03 17.91
CA CYS A 377 -19.96 -6.20 18.51
C CYS A 377 -20.55 -4.89 19.02
N LEU A 378 -21.39 -4.23 18.22
CA LEU A 378 -21.99 -2.94 18.57
C LEU A 378 -22.89 -3.01 19.80
N SER A 379 -23.49 -4.16 20.13
CA SER A 379 -24.27 -4.29 21.36
C SER A 379 -23.41 -4.15 22.63
N GLU A 380 -22.12 -4.48 22.56
CA GLU A 380 -21.25 -4.50 23.74
C GLU A 380 -20.17 -3.42 23.72
N LYS A 381 -19.76 -2.98 22.53
CA LYS A 381 -18.59 -2.14 22.32
C LYS A 381 -18.96 -0.85 21.60
N SER A 382 -18.01 0.09 21.53
CA SER A 382 -18.19 1.33 20.77
C SER A 382 -18.15 1.06 19.27
N LEU A 383 -18.74 1.96 18.47
CA LEU A 383 -18.60 1.91 17.01
C LEU A 383 -17.12 1.94 16.61
N ARG A 384 -16.33 2.79 17.29
CA ARG A 384 -14.88 2.83 17.13
C ARG A 384 -14.27 1.48 17.40
N PHE A 385 -14.54 0.81 18.52
CA PHE A 385 -13.97 -0.52 18.78
C PHE A 385 -14.37 -1.56 17.70
N CYS A 386 -15.64 -1.58 17.29
CA CYS A 386 -16.13 -2.54 16.31
C CYS A 386 -15.64 -2.28 14.90
N ALA A 387 -15.30 -1.04 14.59
CA ALA A 387 -14.51 -0.72 13.43
C ALA A 387 -13.03 -1.08 13.68
N TYR A 388 -12.43 -0.65 14.79
CA TYR A 388 -10.97 -0.61 14.99
C TYR A 388 -10.36 -1.96 15.41
N ASN A 389 -11.17 -3.03 15.49
CA ASN A 389 -10.67 -4.40 15.32
C ASN A 389 -9.84 -4.44 14.01
N PRO A 390 -8.82 -5.31 13.83
CA PRO A 390 -7.85 -5.28 12.71
C PRO A 390 -8.41 -5.27 11.28
N ASP A 391 -9.73 -5.24 11.14
CA ASP A 391 -10.51 -5.49 9.95
C ASP A 391 -11.36 -4.26 9.48
N LEU A 392 -11.47 -3.13 10.22
CA LEU A 392 -12.35 -1.99 9.80
C LEU A 392 -11.87 -0.51 10.13
N MET A 393 -11.69 0.28 9.06
CA MET A 393 -11.85 1.76 8.88
C MET A 393 -11.40 2.83 9.92
N HIS A 394 -10.60 3.82 9.42
CA HIS A 394 -10.25 5.11 10.09
C HIS A 394 -10.39 6.36 9.19
N SER A 395 -11.46 6.50 8.40
CA SER A 395 -11.48 7.49 7.31
C SER A 395 -11.76 8.95 7.69
N LEU A 396 -12.42 9.22 8.82
CA LEU A 396 -12.84 10.59 9.18
C LEU A 396 -11.86 11.33 10.09
N ASP A 397 -10.91 10.63 10.71
CA ASP A 397 -9.94 11.24 11.62
C ASP A 397 -8.96 12.19 10.89
N TRP A 398 -8.75 12.00 9.58
CA TRP A 398 -8.01 12.95 8.76
C TRP A 398 -8.57 14.37 8.82
N LEU A 399 -9.90 14.53 8.93
CA LEU A 399 -10.58 15.83 9.05
C LEU A 399 -10.45 16.44 10.46
N THR A 400 -10.02 15.68 11.47
CA THR A 400 -9.76 16.22 12.82
C THR A 400 -8.33 16.72 12.96
N VAL A 401 -7.42 16.24 12.11
CA VAL A 401 -5.99 16.60 12.13
C VAL A 401 -5.65 17.67 11.10
N PHE A 402 -6.13 17.54 9.86
CA PHE A 402 -5.85 18.50 8.78
C PHE A 402 -7.03 19.45 8.57
N PRO A 403 -6.77 20.74 8.29
CA PRO A 403 -7.83 21.69 7.97
C PRO A 403 -8.50 21.33 6.64
N ARG A 404 -9.76 21.73 6.48
CA ARG A 404 -10.62 21.34 5.36
C ARG A 404 -10.04 21.70 3.99
N GLU A 405 -9.28 22.79 3.90
CA GLU A 405 -8.65 23.33 2.67
C GLU A 405 -7.38 22.54 2.26
N GLN A 406 -6.89 21.68 3.15
CA GLN A 406 -5.80 20.74 2.87
C GLN A 406 -6.29 19.37 2.44
N ILE A 407 -7.61 19.13 2.42
CA ILE A 407 -8.19 17.85 2.03
C ILE A 407 -9.11 18.04 0.82
N LEU A 408 -8.82 17.35 -0.27
CA LEU A 408 -9.73 17.21 -1.41
C LEU A 408 -10.38 15.82 -1.39
N ILE A 409 -11.71 15.78 -1.33
CA ILE A 409 -12.48 14.54 -1.41
C ILE A 409 -13.22 14.52 -2.74
N LEU A 410 -12.84 13.57 -3.59
CA LEU A 410 -13.45 13.32 -4.89
C LEU A 410 -14.50 12.21 -4.76
N ARG A 411 -15.58 12.33 -5.53
CA ARG A 411 -16.56 11.26 -5.70
C ARG A 411 -16.21 10.44 -6.94
N TYR A 412 -16.09 9.13 -6.78
CA TYR A 412 -15.72 8.22 -7.87
C TYR A 412 -16.73 8.27 -9.00
N GLU A 413 -18.02 8.38 -8.69
CA GLU A 413 -19.07 8.46 -9.72
C GLU A 413 -18.88 9.68 -10.64
N ASP A 414 -18.48 10.83 -10.08
CA ASP A 414 -18.18 12.04 -10.86
C ASP A 414 -16.90 11.87 -11.68
N TYR A 415 -15.87 11.30 -11.06
CA TYR A 415 -14.59 11.01 -11.73
C TYR A 415 -14.76 10.04 -12.89
N ALA A 416 -15.56 8.98 -12.71
CA ALA A 416 -15.86 8.00 -13.74
C ALA A 416 -16.70 8.61 -14.88
N THR A 417 -17.62 9.53 -14.56
CA THR A 417 -18.48 10.20 -15.54
C THR A 417 -17.69 11.22 -16.36
N ASN A 418 -16.87 12.04 -15.70
CA ASN A 418 -16.09 13.10 -16.36
C ASN A 418 -14.74 13.35 -15.66
N ALA A 419 -13.77 12.49 -15.97
CA ALA A 419 -12.43 12.57 -15.40
C ALA A 419 -11.72 13.91 -15.69
N GLU A 420 -12.01 14.57 -16.82
CA GLU A 420 -11.40 15.85 -17.16
C GLU A 420 -11.76 16.94 -16.13
N VAL A 421 -13.04 17.07 -15.79
CA VAL A 421 -13.50 18.07 -14.81
C VAL A 421 -12.92 17.78 -13.43
N GLU A 422 -12.93 16.52 -12.99
CA GLU A 422 -12.38 16.16 -11.68
C GLU A 422 -10.85 16.30 -11.61
N LEU A 423 -10.13 16.01 -12.69
CA LEU A 423 -8.67 16.22 -12.73
C LEU A 423 -8.30 17.70 -12.73
N LYS A 424 -9.08 18.56 -13.38
CA LYS A 424 -8.86 20.02 -13.30
C LYS A 424 -8.99 20.50 -11.85
N LYS A 425 -9.99 20.03 -11.09
CA LYS A 425 -10.10 20.30 -9.65
C LYS A 425 -8.87 19.83 -8.87
N VAL A 426 -8.32 18.66 -9.20
CA VAL A 426 -7.08 18.14 -8.59
C VAL A 426 -5.89 19.04 -8.89
N PHE A 427 -5.71 19.46 -10.13
CA PHE A 427 -4.61 20.34 -10.53
C PHE A 427 -4.70 21.71 -9.85
N ASP A 428 -5.90 22.29 -9.79
CA ASP A 428 -6.15 23.56 -9.09
C ASP A 428 -5.87 23.44 -7.59
N PHE A 429 -6.33 22.36 -6.94
CA PHE A 429 -6.07 22.08 -5.52
C PHE A 429 -4.57 21.94 -5.21
N LEU A 430 -3.81 21.34 -6.13
CA LEU A 430 -2.37 21.18 -6.03
C LEU A 430 -1.59 22.40 -6.50
N ARG A 431 -2.26 23.42 -7.05
CA ARG A 431 -1.67 24.65 -7.62
C ARG A 431 -0.72 24.36 -8.78
N LEU A 432 -1.09 23.39 -9.61
CA LEU A 432 -0.33 23.06 -10.82
C LEU A 432 -0.72 24.00 -11.96
N ASP A 433 0.26 24.31 -12.82
CA ASP A 433 0.00 25.13 -14.00
C ASP A 433 -0.95 24.42 -14.98
N PRO A 434 -1.82 25.15 -15.70
CA PRO A 434 -2.72 24.56 -16.69
C PRO A 434 -1.95 23.81 -17.79
N LEU A 435 -2.49 22.65 -18.17
CA LEU A 435 -1.97 21.87 -19.28
C LEU A 435 -2.20 22.56 -20.62
N THR A 436 -1.25 22.38 -21.55
CA THR A 436 -1.45 22.70 -22.97
C THR A 436 -2.49 21.76 -23.58
N LEU A 437 -3.14 22.17 -24.67
CA LEU A 437 -4.14 21.35 -25.39
C LEU A 437 -3.61 19.95 -25.78
N GLU A 438 -2.32 19.83 -26.12
CA GLU A 438 -1.72 18.54 -26.46
C GLU A 438 -1.48 17.66 -25.23
N GLN A 439 -1.15 18.26 -24.08
CA GLN A 439 -1.06 17.54 -22.81
C GLN A 439 -2.45 17.11 -22.33
N GLU A 440 -3.46 17.99 -22.39
CA GLU A 440 -4.85 17.65 -22.05
C GLU A 440 -5.35 16.45 -22.84
N LYS A 441 -5.13 16.41 -24.17
CA LYS A 441 -5.50 15.26 -25.00
C LYS A 441 -4.85 13.96 -24.51
N LYS A 442 -3.58 14.00 -24.08
CA LYS A 442 -2.87 12.81 -23.57
C LYS A 442 -3.39 12.39 -22.20
N VAL A 443 -3.60 13.33 -21.29
CA VAL A 443 -3.99 13.07 -19.90
C VAL A 443 -5.46 12.63 -19.83
N PHE A 444 -6.35 13.32 -20.52
CA PHE A 444 -7.79 13.10 -20.39
C PHE A 444 -8.32 11.97 -21.28
N LYS A 445 -7.76 11.76 -22.49
CA LYS A 445 -8.22 10.69 -23.41
C LYS A 445 -7.59 9.33 -23.17
N LYS A 446 -6.82 9.17 -22.08
CA LYS A 446 -6.19 7.90 -21.74
C LYS A 446 -7.23 6.85 -21.33
N LYS A 447 -7.01 5.61 -21.75
CA LYS A 447 -7.82 4.46 -21.31
C LYS A 447 -7.72 4.31 -19.79
N ILE A 448 -8.85 4.04 -19.16
CA ILE A 448 -8.96 3.85 -17.71
C ILE A 448 -8.12 2.64 -17.29
N TYR A 449 -7.38 2.79 -16.18
CA TYR A 449 -6.59 1.72 -15.58
C TYR A 449 -7.41 0.83 -14.64
N ASN A 450 -7.04 -0.45 -14.55
CA ASN A 450 -7.57 -1.43 -13.58
C ASN A 450 -9.10 -1.59 -13.58
N THR A 451 -9.72 -1.63 -14.76
CA THR A 451 -11.15 -1.97 -14.87
C THR A 451 -11.37 -3.43 -14.44
N GLN A 452 -12.43 -3.68 -13.67
CA GLN A 452 -12.86 -5.04 -13.26
C GLN A 452 -13.90 -5.63 -14.22
N GLU A 453 -13.95 -5.11 -15.46
CA GLU A 453 -14.98 -5.42 -16.44
C GLU A 453 -15.13 -6.93 -16.63
N ASP A 454 -14.03 -7.65 -16.86
CA ASP A 454 -14.06 -9.11 -17.08
C ASP A 454 -14.72 -9.92 -15.94
N GLN A 455 -14.42 -9.58 -14.67
CA GLN A 455 -14.99 -10.29 -13.51
C GLN A 455 -16.44 -9.89 -13.27
N TYR A 456 -16.76 -8.61 -13.45
CA TYR A 456 -18.12 -8.11 -13.31
C TYR A 456 -19.03 -8.69 -14.41
N GLU A 457 -18.55 -8.80 -15.64
CA GLU A 457 -19.27 -9.45 -16.74
C GLU A 457 -19.53 -10.94 -16.45
N LYS A 458 -18.57 -11.63 -15.82
CA LYS A 458 -18.70 -13.05 -15.48
C LYS A 458 -19.70 -13.31 -14.34
N ILE A 459 -19.66 -12.51 -13.28
CA ILE A 459 -20.45 -12.76 -12.05
C ILE A 459 -21.80 -12.04 -12.10
N GLY A 460 -21.86 -10.89 -12.76
CA GLY A 460 -23.02 -10.00 -12.80
C GLY A 460 -23.14 -9.10 -11.57
N PRO A 461 -24.25 -8.36 -11.44
CA PRO A 461 -24.52 -7.52 -10.28
C PRO A 461 -24.79 -8.36 -9.02
N MET A 462 -24.52 -7.78 -7.84
CA MET A 462 -24.89 -8.37 -6.55
C MET A 462 -26.41 -8.58 -6.43
N LEU A 463 -26.83 -9.48 -5.53
CA LEU A 463 -28.26 -9.69 -5.30
C LEU A 463 -28.95 -8.40 -4.81
N PRO A 464 -30.19 -8.09 -5.25
CA PRO A 464 -30.93 -6.92 -4.81
C PRO A 464 -31.09 -6.85 -3.28
N THR A 465 -31.27 -7.99 -2.63
CA THR A 465 -31.35 -8.11 -1.17
C THR A 465 -30.05 -7.70 -0.50
N THR A 466 -28.89 -8.12 -1.04
CA THR A 466 -27.57 -7.67 -0.56
C THR A 466 -27.40 -6.17 -0.73
N LYS A 467 -27.76 -5.62 -1.90
CA LYS A 467 -27.65 -4.18 -2.16
C LYS A 467 -28.53 -3.39 -1.17
N HIS A 468 -29.75 -3.83 -0.93
CA HIS A 468 -30.63 -3.18 0.05
C HIS A 468 -30.04 -3.21 1.48
N LEU A 469 -29.61 -4.39 1.95
CA LEU A 469 -28.99 -4.55 3.27
C LEU A 469 -27.80 -3.61 3.48
N LEU A 470 -26.89 -3.56 2.51
CA LEU A 470 -25.70 -2.71 2.59
C LEU A 470 -26.03 -1.21 2.54
N ARG A 471 -27.01 -0.81 1.71
CA ARG A 471 -27.43 0.60 1.64
C ARG A 471 -28.05 1.07 2.95
N GLU A 472 -28.88 0.25 3.59
CA GLU A 472 -29.43 0.60 4.91
C GLU A 472 -28.33 0.68 5.98
N LEU A 473 -27.39 -0.27 5.99
CA LEU A 473 -26.23 -0.24 6.89
C LEU A 473 -25.40 1.04 6.71
N TYR A 474 -25.11 1.44 5.47
CA TYR A 474 -24.25 2.59 5.18
C TYR A 474 -24.98 3.95 5.26
N ARG A 475 -26.31 3.99 5.16
CA ARG A 475 -27.11 5.22 5.18
C ARG A 475 -26.74 6.20 6.31
N PRO A 476 -26.66 5.80 7.59
CA PRO A 476 -26.30 6.74 8.66
C PRO A 476 -24.89 7.34 8.48
N PHE A 477 -23.93 6.55 7.98
CA PHE A 477 -22.57 7.03 7.68
C PHE A 477 -22.55 8.00 6.50
N ASN A 478 -23.31 7.71 5.45
CA ASN A 478 -23.44 8.57 4.27
C ASN A 478 -24.06 9.91 4.65
N ASN A 479 -25.12 9.91 5.48
CA ASN A 479 -25.72 11.14 6.01
C ASN A 479 -24.69 11.97 6.79
N LYS A 480 -23.90 11.33 7.65
CA LYS A 480 -22.84 12.01 8.41
C LYS A 480 -21.77 12.59 7.49
N LEU A 481 -21.31 11.82 6.50
CA LEU A 481 -20.31 12.27 5.53
C LEU A 481 -20.82 13.45 4.70
N ALA A 482 -22.04 13.35 4.15
CA ALA A 482 -22.66 14.42 3.38
C ALA A 482 -22.80 15.70 4.21
N SER A 483 -23.18 15.58 5.49
CA SER A 483 -23.24 16.71 6.42
C SER A 483 -21.86 17.31 6.69
N LEU A 484 -20.82 16.49 6.94
CA LEU A 484 -19.46 16.95 7.18
C LEU A 484 -18.83 17.64 5.97
N LEU A 485 -19.20 17.20 4.76
CA LEU A 485 -18.69 17.76 3.50
C LEU A 485 -19.57 18.85 2.91
N GLU A 486 -20.71 19.14 3.54
CA GLU A 486 -21.75 20.05 3.05
C GLU A 486 -22.12 19.74 1.59
N ASN A 487 -22.28 18.44 1.29
CA ASN A 487 -22.51 17.98 -0.07
C ASN A 487 -23.40 16.73 -0.10
N GLU A 488 -24.65 16.91 -0.51
CA GLU A 488 -25.67 15.86 -0.62
C GLU A 488 -25.35 14.79 -1.68
N ALA A 489 -24.40 15.05 -2.59
CA ALA A 489 -23.95 14.07 -3.57
C ALA A 489 -23.37 12.78 -2.92
N PHE A 490 -22.89 12.88 -1.67
CA PHE A 490 -22.41 11.75 -0.86
C PHE A 490 -23.52 11.01 -0.11
N LEU A 491 -24.80 11.34 -0.33
CA LEU A 491 -25.93 10.50 0.10
C LEU A 491 -26.11 9.29 -0.83
N TRP A 492 -25.66 9.41 -2.09
CA TRP A 492 -25.83 8.40 -3.14
C TRP A 492 -27.30 7.97 -3.34
N ASN A 493 -28.22 8.93 -3.27
CA ASN A 493 -29.66 8.68 -3.49
C ASN A 493 -29.98 8.27 -4.95
N GLU A 494 -29.15 8.68 -5.91
CA GLU A 494 -29.38 8.53 -7.36
C GLU A 494 -28.74 7.26 -7.98
N THR A 495 -28.06 6.45 -7.18
CA THR A 495 -27.38 5.18 -7.60
C THR A 495 -28.10 3.95 -7.08
#